data_AF-A0A5Q4T7Y0-F1
#
_entry.id   AF-A0A5Q4T7Y0-F1
#
_cell.length_a   1.000
_cell.length_b   1.000
_cell.length_c   1.000
_cell.angle_alpha   90.00
_cell.angle_beta   90.00
_cell.angle_gamma   90.00
#
_symmetry.space_group_name_H-M   'P 1'
#
loop_
_entity.id
_entity.type
_entity.pdbx_description
1 polymer ?
#
loop_
_entity_poly.entity_id
_entity_poly.type
_entity_poly.pdbx_seq_one_letter_code
_entity_poly.pdbx_strand_id
1 'polypeptide(L)'
;MGTITNGITTKAHEQTAAPGLDWRKSSRTDLDPILKDCVIVAAAPAAQGHPSPHVPDGTRMIALSDDKDPGSPVLYFTRAEISKFFDGVQAGELDEFRATAEELEAASAAAVA
;
A
#
# COMPACT_ATOMS: atom_id res chain seq x y z
N MET A 1 -13.38 3.76 12.53
CA MET A 1 -12.97 2.41 12.15
C MET A 1 -12.61 2.47 10.68
N GLY A 2 -11.40 2.08 10.31
CA GLY A 2 -10.88 2.09 8.95
C GLY A 2 -11.46 0.97 8.09
N THR A 3 -11.10 1.01 6.81
CA THR A 3 -11.55 0.04 5.82
C THR A 3 -10.41 -0.39 4.92
N ILE A 4 -10.62 -1.49 4.19
CA ILE A 4 -9.75 -1.90 3.09
C ILE A 4 -10.60 -2.26 1.86
N THR A 5 -10.24 -1.74 0.69
CA THR A 5 -10.94 -2.00 -0.57
C THR A 5 -9.97 -2.37 -1.70
N ASN A 6 -10.38 -3.28 -2.59
CA ASN A 6 -9.70 -3.50 -3.88
C ASN A 6 -10.43 -2.81 -5.05
N GLY A 7 -11.43 -1.97 -4.75
CA GLY A 7 -12.30 -1.33 -5.74
C GLY A 7 -13.53 -2.14 -6.14
N ILE A 8 -13.62 -3.41 -5.72
CA ILE A 8 -14.78 -4.29 -5.94
C ILE A 8 -15.46 -4.58 -4.60
N THR A 9 -14.67 -5.04 -3.62
CA THR A 9 -15.14 -5.38 -2.27
C THR A 9 -14.47 -4.48 -1.25
N THR A 10 -15.23 -4.07 -0.23
CA THR A 10 -14.73 -3.31 0.93
C THR A 10 -15.01 -4.08 2.20
N LYS A 11 -14.03 -4.16 3.09
CA LYS A 11 -14.15 -4.80 4.41
C LYS A 11 -13.67 -3.86 5.50
N ALA A 12 -14.15 -4.08 6.72
CA ALA A 12 -13.56 -3.45 7.91
C ALA A 12 -12.10 -3.93 8.05
N HIS A 13 -11.20 -3.00 8.31
CA HIS A 13 -9.78 -3.27 8.47
C HIS A 13 -9.15 -2.17 9.32
N GLU A 14 -8.25 -2.56 10.21
CA GLU A 14 -7.52 -1.63 11.06
C GLU A 14 -6.04 -1.95 11.00
N GLN A 15 -5.25 -0.90 10.73
CA GLN A 15 -3.80 -0.94 10.81
C GLN A 15 -3.39 -0.21 12.09
N THR A 16 -2.87 -0.94 13.07
CA THR A 16 -2.60 -0.39 14.41
C THR A 16 -1.63 0.78 14.41
N ALA A 17 -0.67 0.80 13.48
CA ALA A 17 0.28 1.89 13.31
C ALA A 17 -0.33 3.15 12.63
N ALA A 18 -1.52 3.05 12.05
CA ALA A 18 -2.24 4.16 11.43
C ALA A 18 -3.76 3.92 11.50
N PRO A 19 -4.36 4.07 12.70
CA PRO A 19 -5.73 3.67 12.95
C PRO A 19 -6.73 4.54 12.19
N GLY A 20 -7.83 3.94 11.75
CA GLY A 20 -8.96 4.64 11.15
C GLY A 20 -8.76 5.10 9.70
N LEU A 21 -7.67 4.71 9.04
CA LEU A 21 -7.47 5.01 7.61
C LEU A 21 -8.29 4.09 6.70
N ASP A 22 -8.68 4.65 5.55
CA ASP A 22 -9.31 3.89 4.46
C ASP A 22 -8.24 3.46 3.45
N TRP A 23 -7.90 2.17 3.51
CA TRP A 23 -6.86 1.54 2.72
C TRP A 23 -7.39 1.03 1.38
N ARG A 24 -6.49 1.06 0.38
CA ARG A 24 -6.74 0.52 -0.95
C ARG A 24 -5.62 -0.43 -1.34
N LYS A 25 -5.99 -1.58 -1.90
CA LYS A 25 -5.09 -2.49 -2.62
C LYS A 25 -5.40 -2.49 -4.12
N SER A 26 -4.51 -3.10 -4.90
CA SER A 26 -4.74 -3.34 -6.32
C SER A 26 -6.00 -4.19 -6.53
N SER A 27 -6.76 -3.93 -7.59
CA SER A 27 -7.89 -4.80 -7.99
C SER A 27 -7.42 -6.17 -8.52
N ARG A 28 -6.12 -6.33 -8.78
CA ARG A 28 -5.50 -7.62 -9.11
C ARG A 28 -5.29 -8.51 -7.88
N THR A 29 -5.61 -8.00 -6.71
CA THR A 29 -5.57 -8.73 -5.45
C THR A 29 -7.00 -9.11 -5.06
N ASP A 30 -7.33 -10.39 -5.17
CA ASP A 30 -8.64 -10.89 -4.76
C ASP A 30 -8.82 -10.83 -3.23
N LEU A 31 -10.05 -10.58 -2.79
CA LEU A 31 -10.43 -10.55 -1.38
C LEU A 31 -11.32 -11.76 -1.06
N ASP A 32 -10.74 -12.74 -0.35
CA ASP A 32 -11.22 -14.11 0.02
C ASP A 32 -11.31 -15.10 -1.16
N PRO A 33 -10.58 -16.25 -1.18
CA PRO A 33 -9.46 -16.70 -0.35
C PRO A 33 -8.21 -15.85 -0.66
N ILE A 34 -7.61 -15.27 0.37
CA ILE A 34 -6.84 -14.03 0.27
C ILE A 34 -5.38 -14.32 -0.11
N LEU A 35 -4.91 -13.81 -1.25
CA LEU A 35 -3.50 -13.44 -1.37
C LEU A 35 -3.29 -12.25 -0.43
N LYS A 36 -2.85 -12.51 0.80
CA LYS A 36 -2.52 -11.49 1.80
C LYS A 36 -1.34 -10.63 1.35
N ASP A 37 -0.74 -10.93 0.19
CA ASP A 37 0.55 -10.47 -0.29
C ASP A 37 0.57 -9.08 -0.92
N CYS A 38 -0.09 -8.08 -0.33
CA CYS A 38 -0.26 -6.82 -1.04
C CYS A 38 0.15 -5.57 -0.28
N VAL A 39 0.82 -4.71 -1.03
CA VAL A 39 1.01 -3.31 -0.72
C VAL A 39 -0.37 -2.65 -0.67
N ILE A 40 -0.66 -2.01 0.45
CA ILE A 40 -1.84 -1.18 0.64
C ILE A 40 -1.44 0.28 0.72
N VAL A 41 -2.29 1.16 0.18
CA VAL A 41 -2.10 2.61 0.21
C VAL A 41 -3.34 3.30 0.75
N ALA A 42 -3.15 4.35 1.55
CA ALA A 42 -4.24 5.17 2.06
C ALA A 42 -3.91 6.65 1.97
N ALA A 43 -4.94 7.50 1.87
CA ALA A 43 -4.76 8.91 2.15
C ALA A 43 -4.50 9.06 3.66
N ALA A 44 -3.39 9.70 4.01
CA ALA A 44 -3.02 9.95 5.40
C ALA A 44 -3.34 11.40 5.80
N PRO A 45 -3.41 11.70 7.11
CA PRO A 45 -3.43 13.07 7.59
C PRO A 45 -2.29 13.89 6.99
N ALA A 46 -2.52 15.19 6.83
CA ALA A 46 -1.47 16.08 6.36
C ALA A 46 -0.29 16.08 7.35
N ALA A 47 0.91 16.29 6.82
CA ALA A 47 2.13 16.37 7.61
C ALA A 47 2.01 17.45 8.69
N GLN A 48 2.52 17.14 9.88
CA GLN A 48 2.61 18.06 11.00
C GLN A 48 3.92 17.80 11.76
N GLY A 49 4.77 18.80 11.88
CA GLY A 49 6.08 18.69 12.54
C GLY A 49 7.01 17.68 11.87
N HIS A 50 6.93 17.53 10.54
CA HIS A 50 7.74 16.55 9.83
C HIS A 50 9.24 16.89 9.94
N PRO A 51 10.14 15.91 10.17
CA PRO A 51 11.55 16.18 10.42
C PRO A 51 12.31 16.73 9.20
N SER A 52 11.85 16.43 7.99
CA SER A 52 12.43 16.99 6.76
C SER A 52 11.89 18.40 6.50
N PRO A 53 12.76 19.42 6.30
CA PRO A 53 12.33 20.78 5.96
C PRO A 53 11.68 20.89 4.58
N HIS A 54 11.78 19.85 3.74
CA HIS A 54 11.13 19.79 2.43
C HIS A 54 9.68 19.28 2.48
N VAL A 55 9.17 18.99 3.69
CA VAL A 55 7.77 18.59 3.91
C VAL A 55 7.15 19.57 4.91
N PRO A 56 6.67 20.74 4.44
CA PRO A 56 6.00 21.70 5.30
C PRO A 56 4.73 21.12 5.94
N ASP A 57 4.33 21.70 7.06
CA ASP A 57 3.03 21.40 7.68
C ASP A 57 1.89 21.62 6.69
N GLY A 58 0.87 20.76 6.77
CA GLY A 58 -0.24 20.76 5.82
C GLY A 58 0.05 20.04 4.49
N THR A 59 1.26 19.53 4.28
CA THR A 59 1.56 18.71 3.08
C THR A 59 0.71 17.45 3.07
N ARG A 60 0.00 17.20 1.97
CA ARG A 60 -0.83 15.99 1.81
C ARG A 60 0.05 14.74 1.73
N MET A 61 -0.29 13.75 2.57
CA MET A 61 0.46 12.51 2.69
C MET A 61 -0.31 11.30 2.13
N ILE A 62 0.44 10.24 1.86
CA ILE A 62 0.00 8.88 1.57
C ILE A 62 0.67 7.96 2.57
N ALA A 63 -0.11 7.05 3.15
CA ALA A 63 0.40 5.94 3.92
C ALA A 63 0.55 4.71 3.03
N LEU A 64 1.61 3.92 3.25
CA LEU A 64 1.88 2.65 2.59
C LEU A 64 2.25 1.61 3.65
N SER A 65 1.68 0.40 3.55
CA SER A 65 1.90 -0.71 4.49
C SER A 65 1.84 -2.05 3.77
N ASP A 66 2.33 -3.11 4.42
CA ASP A 66 2.12 -4.50 4.00
C ASP A 66 0.89 -5.09 4.72
N ASP A 67 -0.13 -5.52 3.96
CA ASP A 67 -1.36 -6.11 4.53
C ASP A 67 -1.14 -7.53 5.10
N LYS A 68 -0.04 -8.20 4.76
CA LYS A 68 0.30 -9.51 5.34
C LYS A 68 0.54 -9.44 6.83
N ASP A 69 1.12 -8.32 7.27
CA ASP A 69 1.59 -8.12 8.62
C ASP A 69 0.82 -6.95 9.26
N PRO A 70 -0.15 -7.24 10.14
CA PRO A 70 -0.88 -6.23 10.90
C PRO A 70 0.00 -5.38 11.83
N GLY A 71 1.26 -5.76 12.05
CA GLY A 71 2.28 -4.99 12.78
C GLY A 71 3.29 -4.29 11.86
N SER A 72 3.12 -4.36 10.54
CA SER A 72 4.05 -3.74 9.60
C SER A 72 4.17 -2.24 9.82
N PRO A 73 5.37 -1.66 9.61
CA PRO A 73 5.52 -0.22 9.68
C PRO A 73 4.70 0.46 8.58
N VAL A 74 4.01 1.54 8.96
CA VAL A 74 3.34 2.43 8.01
C VAL A 74 4.33 3.51 7.59
N LEU A 75 4.66 3.51 6.30
CA LEU A 75 5.52 4.54 5.70
C LEU A 75 4.66 5.67 5.14
N TYR A 76 5.06 6.91 5.43
CA TYR A 76 4.37 8.10 4.96
C TYR A 76 5.18 8.79 3.88
N PHE A 77 4.54 9.06 2.77
CA PHE A 77 5.12 9.75 1.62
C PHE A 77 4.28 10.97 1.27
N THR A 78 4.92 12.03 0.82
CA THR A 78 4.19 13.15 0.21
C THR A 78 3.51 12.68 -1.07
N ARG A 79 2.43 13.38 -1.46
CA ARG A 79 1.80 13.14 -2.76
C ARG A 79 2.76 13.34 -3.92
N ALA A 80 3.72 14.26 -3.80
CA ALA A 80 4.71 14.52 -4.84
C ALA A 80 5.67 13.33 -5.02
N GLU A 81 6.13 12.72 -3.92
CA GLU A 81 6.97 11.51 -3.97
C GLU A 81 6.22 10.33 -4.59
N ILE A 82 4.98 10.08 -4.15
CA ILE A 82 4.16 8.99 -4.70
C ILE A 82 3.84 9.20 -6.18
N SER A 83 3.57 10.44 -6.61
CA SER A 83 3.36 10.73 -8.03
C SER A 83 4.58 10.35 -8.86
N LYS A 84 5.78 10.80 -8.46
CA LYS A 84 7.02 10.45 -9.18
C LYS A 84 7.29 8.95 -9.19
N PHE A 85 7.03 8.27 -8.07
CA PHE A 85 7.13 6.82 -8.01
C PHE A 85 6.20 6.14 -9.02
N PHE A 86 4.93 6.55 -9.07
CA PHE A 86 3.98 6.01 -10.04
C PHE A 86 4.35 6.32 -11.49
N ASP A 87 4.86 7.53 -11.76
CA ASP A 87 5.33 7.90 -13.09
C ASP A 87 6.50 6.98 -13.53
N GLY A 88 7.46 6.71 -12.64
CA GLY A 88 8.56 5.77 -12.89
C GLY A 88 8.08 4.33 -13.13
N VAL A 89 7.14 3.84 -12.32
CA VAL A 89 6.50 2.52 -12.54
C VAL A 89 5.81 2.46 -13.91
N GLN A 90 5.10 3.51 -14.31
CA GLN A 90 4.41 3.57 -15.60
C GLN A 90 5.39 3.64 -16.78
N ALA A 91 6.53 4.29 -16.59
CA ALA A 91 7.61 4.35 -17.57
C ALA A 91 8.42 3.04 -17.68
N GLY A 92 8.18 2.07 -16.80
CA GLY A 92 8.90 0.79 -16.77
C GLY A 92 10.30 0.90 -16.16
N GLU A 93 10.62 2.01 -15.48
CA GLU A 93 11.93 2.25 -14.86
C GLU A 93 12.25 1.31 -13.70
N LEU A 94 11.23 0.58 -13.21
CA LEU A 94 11.31 -0.30 -12.04
C LEU A 94 10.86 -1.73 -12.36
N ASP A 95 10.83 -2.10 -13.64
CA ASP A 95 10.33 -3.40 -14.08
C ASP A 95 11.22 -4.58 -13.64
N GLU A 96 12.50 -4.34 -13.35
CA GLU A 96 13.41 -5.34 -12.78
C GLU A 96 13.02 -5.80 -11.37
N PHE A 97 12.17 -5.04 -10.67
CA PHE A 97 11.67 -5.41 -9.34
C PHE A 97 10.36 -6.21 -9.38
N ARG A 98 9.83 -6.50 -10.58
CA ARG A 98 8.63 -7.33 -10.71
C ARG A 98 8.97 -8.79 -10.48
N ALA A 99 8.06 -9.49 -9.80
CA ALA A 99 8.12 -10.94 -9.71
C ALA A 99 8.07 -11.56 -11.11
N THR A 100 8.92 -12.56 -11.33
CA THR A 100 8.89 -13.44 -12.49
C THR A 100 7.62 -14.29 -12.48
N ALA A 101 7.28 -14.88 -13.64
CA ALA A 101 6.15 -15.80 -13.72
C ALA A 101 6.31 -17.00 -12.76
N GLU A 102 7.52 -17.54 -12.63
CA GLU A 102 7.80 -18.66 -11.73
C GLU A 102 7.59 -18.30 -10.26
N GLU A 103 7.99 -17.09 -9.84
CA GLU A 103 7.76 -16.61 -8.48
C GLU A 103 6.27 -16.38 -8.19
N LEU A 104 5.51 -15.89 -9.17
CA LEU A 104 4.06 -15.72 -9.04
C LEU A 104 3.33 -17.07 -8.92
N GLU A 105 3.70 -18.06 -9.73
CA GLU A 105 3.14 -19.41 -9.66
C GLU A 105 3.48 -20.09 -8.31
N ALA A 106 4.72 -19.95 -7.84
CA ALA A 106 5.13 -20.49 -6.55
C ALA A 106 4.38 -19.85 -5.38
N ALA A 107 4.18 -18.53 -5.41
CA ALA A 107 3.41 -17.81 -4.39
C ALA A 107 1.94 -18.25 -4.38
N SER A 108 1.34 -18.47 -5.56
CA SER A 108 -0.03 -18.96 -5.67
C SER A 108 -0.19 -20.38 -5.13
N ALA A 109 0.73 -21.30 -5.46
CA ALA A 109 0.68 -22.68 -4.99
C ALA A 109 0.81 -22.79 -3.46
N ALA A 110 1.66 -21.97 -2.84
CA ALA A 110 1.83 -21.92 -1.39
C ALA A 110 0.59 -21.41 -0.65
N ALA A 111 -0.26 -20.59 -1.28
CA ALA A 111 -1.47 -20.04 -0.67
C ALA A 111 -2.63 -21.04 -0.57
N VAL A 112 -2.56 -22.18 -1.27
CA VAL A 112 -3.61 -23.22 -1.32
C VAL A 112 -3.27 -24.45 -0.46
N ALA A 113 -2.03 -24.55 0.03
CA ALA A 113 -1.52 -25.64 0.88
C ALA A 113 -1.76 -25.37 2.37
#